data_AF-Q99NA0-F1
#
_entry.id   AF-Q99NA0-F1
#
_cell.length_a   1.000
_cell.length_b   1.000
_cell.length_c   1.000
_cell.angle_alpha   90.00
_cell.angle_beta   90.00
_cell.angle_gamma   90.00
#
_symmetry.space_group_name_H-M   'P 1'
#
loop_
_entity.id
_entity.type
_entity.pdbx_description
1 polymer ?
#
loop_
_entity_poly.entity_id
_entity_poly.type
_entity_poly.pdbx_seq_one_letter_code
_entity_poly.pdbx_strand_id
1 'polypeptide(L)'
;MPIVCHQVPVLAGSATLATMGTLILCFGKPASYGKHSESVSSGVPLLPARIAWFLQELPSFVVSVGMLAWQPRSLFGPPGNVLLGLFSAHYFH
;
A
#
# COMPACT_ATOMS: atom_id res chain seq x y z
N MET A 1 23.30 10.98 -14.99
CA MET A 1 22.10 11.60 -15.60
C MET A 1 21.27 12.19 -14.48
N PRO A 2 20.75 13.44 -14.58
CA PRO A 2 19.89 13.99 -13.55
C PRO A 2 18.61 13.15 -13.46
N ILE A 3 18.24 12.74 -12.25
CA ILE A 3 16.98 12.06 -12.00
C ILE A 3 15.89 13.14 -12.03
N VAL A 4 14.96 13.05 -12.98
CA VAL A 4 13.85 14.00 -13.11
C VAL A 4 12.62 13.42 -12.42
N CYS A 5 11.97 14.22 -11.57
CA CYS A 5 10.70 13.84 -10.98
C CYS A 5 9.56 14.06 -11.99
N HIS A 6 8.93 12.98 -12.43
CA HIS A 6 7.73 13.06 -13.27
C HIS A 6 6.50 13.33 -12.39
N GLN A 7 6.03 14.59 -12.37
CA GLN A 7 4.93 15.01 -11.49
C GLN A 7 3.55 14.45 -11.87
N VAL A 8 3.29 14.24 -13.16
CA VAL A 8 2.00 13.74 -13.67
C VAL A 8 1.60 12.39 -13.03
N PRO A 9 2.43 11.33 -13.03
CA PRO A 9 2.06 10.06 -12.40
C PRO A 9 1.90 10.18 -10.88
N VAL A 10 2.67 11.06 -10.22
CA VAL A 10 2.52 11.31 -8.77
C VAL A 10 1.12 11.85 -8.47
N LEU A 11 0.72 12.91 -9.19
CA LEU A 11 -0.61 13.52 -9.02
C LEU A 11 -1.74 12.55 -9.38
N ALA A 12 -1.59 11.78 -10.45
CA ALA A 12 -2.57 10.78 -10.86
C ALA A 12 -2.75 9.69 -9.79
N GLY A 13 -1.66 9.20 -9.19
CA GLY A 13 -1.70 8.24 -8.09
C GLY A 13 -2.39 8.81 -6.84
N SER A 14 -2.03 10.03 -6.44
CA SER A 14 -2.68 10.72 -5.32
C SER A 14 -4.18 10.95 -5.55
N ALA A 15 -4.57 11.39 -6.75
CA ALA A 15 -5.97 11.58 -7.12
C ALA A 15 -6.74 10.26 -7.07
N THR A 16 -6.15 9.17 -7.57
CA THR A 16 -6.77 7.84 -7.56
C THR A 16 -7.02 7.33 -6.13
N LEU A 17 -6.07 7.52 -5.21
CA LEU A 17 -6.26 7.15 -3.80
C LEU A 17 -7.38 7.97 -3.13
N ALA A 18 -7.42 9.28 -3.38
CA ALA A 18 -8.45 10.15 -2.84
C ALA A 18 -9.85 9.82 -3.39
N THR A 19 -9.97 9.54 -4.70
CA THR A 19 -11.24 9.16 -5.33
C THR A 19 -11.70 7.79 -4.84
N MET A 20 -10.80 6.81 -4.69
CA MET A 20 -11.15 5.51 -4.12
C MET A 20 -11.71 5.65 -2.70
N GLY A 21 -11.06 6.42 -1.83
CA GLY A 21 -11.56 6.70 -0.48
C GLY A 21 -12.93 7.37 -0.49
N THR A 22 -13.14 8.34 -1.39
CA THR A 22 -14.43 9.02 -1.56
C THR A 22 -15.52 8.05 -2.01
N LEU A 23 -15.24 7.19 -2.99
CA LEU A 23 -16.17 6.19 -3.48
C LEU A 23 -16.58 5.21 -2.37
N ILE A 24 -15.62 4.71 -1.58
CA ILE A 24 -15.89 3.83 -0.44
C ILE A 24 -16.87 4.49 0.55
N LEU A 25 -16.66 5.77 0.87
CA LEU A 25 -17.56 6.54 1.74
C LEU A 25 -18.95 6.72 1.12
N CYS A 26 -19.03 7.06 -0.17
CA CYS A 26 -20.30 7.23 -0.87
C CYS A 26 -21.12 5.93 -0.99
N PHE A 27 -20.47 4.78 -1.15
CA PHE A 27 -21.16 3.49 -1.18
C PHE A 27 -21.73 3.07 0.18
N GLY A 28 -21.16 3.56 1.28
CA GLY A 28 -21.68 3.35 2.63
C GLY A 28 -21.74 1.89 3.10
N LYS A 29 -21.13 0.97 2.36
CA LYS A 29 -21.10 -0.47 2.67
C LYS A 29 -19.72 -0.85 3.21
N PRO A 30 -19.65 -1.62 4.30
CA PRO A 30 -18.38 -2.12 4.78
C PRO A 30 -17.76 -3.10 3.78
N ALA A 31 -16.44 -3.21 3.80
CA ALA A 31 -15.74 -4.24 3.05
C ALA A 31 -16.13 -5.63 3.58
N SER A 32 -16.30 -6.59 2.66
CA SER A 32 -16.80 -7.94 2.94
C SER A 32 -15.73 -8.88 3.52
N TYR A 33 -15.11 -8.50 4.64
CA TYR A 33 -14.19 -9.32 5.41
C TYR A 33 -14.43 -9.13 6.92
N GLY A 34 -13.81 -9.98 7.75
CA GLY A 34 -13.94 -9.90 9.21
C GLY A 34 -15.41 -10.10 9.65
N LYS A 35 -15.93 -9.21 10.50
CA LYS A 35 -17.31 -9.27 10.99
C LYS A 35 -18.39 -9.16 9.91
N HIS A 36 -18.01 -8.74 8.71
CA HIS A 36 -18.90 -8.58 7.55
C HIS A 36 -18.69 -9.69 6.50
N SER A 37 -18.04 -10.80 6.87
CA SER A 37 -17.82 -11.93 5.94
C SER A 37 -19.11 -12.60 5.48
N GLU A 38 -20.20 -12.51 6.26
CA GLU A 38 -21.51 -13.05 5.87
C GLU A 38 -22.13 -12.31 4.67
N SER A 39 -21.63 -11.12 4.33
CA SER A 39 -22.06 -10.40 3.12
C SER A 39 -21.41 -10.94 1.84
N VAL A 40 -20.49 -11.91 1.95
CA VAL A 40 -19.85 -12.55 0.80
C VAL A 40 -20.84 -13.51 0.16
N SER A 41 -21.12 -13.33 -1.14
CA SER A 41 -22.00 -14.23 -1.88
C SER A 41 -21.52 -15.67 -1.79
N SER A 42 -22.46 -16.61 -1.56
CA SER A 42 -22.22 -18.04 -1.70
C SER A 42 -21.59 -18.32 -3.06
N GLY A 43 -20.34 -18.81 -3.08
CA GLY A 43 -19.60 -19.17 -4.29
C GLY A 43 -18.28 -18.44 -4.50
N VAL A 44 -17.94 -17.43 -3.70
CA VAL A 44 -16.59 -16.81 -3.76
C VAL A 44 -15.57 -17.73 -3.08
N PRO A 45 -14.50 -18.16 -3.77
CA PRO A 45 -13.46 -18.96 -3.15
C PRO A 45 -12.72 -18.14 -2.08
N LEU A 46 -12.64 -18.69 -0.87
CA LEU A 46 -11.98 -18.06 0.26
C LEU A 46 -10.57 -18.63 0.43
N LEU A 47 -9.62 -17.75 0.75
CA LEU A 47 -8.26 -18.10 1.13
C LEU A 47 -8.13 -18.10 2.66
N PRO A 48 -7.20 -18.87 3.24
CA PRO A 48 -6.83 -18.69 4.63
C PRO A 48 -6.41 -17.24 4.89
N ALA A 49 -7.00 -16.61 5.92
CA ALA A 49 -6.82 -15.18 6.18
C ALA A 49 -5.34 -14.77 6.32
N ARG A 50 -4.50 -15.64 6.89
CA ARG A 50 -3.05 -15.40 7.01
C ARG A 50 -2.37 -15.25 5.65
N ILE A 51 -2.75 -16.09 4.68
CA ILE A 51 -2.19 -16.04 3.32
C ILE A 51 -2.73 -14.80 2.59
N ALA A 52 -4.04 -14.52 2.73
CA ALA A 52 -4.65 -13.35 2.11
C ALA A 52 -3.98 -12.04 2.58
N TRP A 53 -3.85 -11.85 3.90
CA TRP A 53 -3.17 -10.67 4.46
C TRP A 53 -1.70 -10.60 4.08
N PHE A 54 -0.98 -11.73 4.14
CA PHE A 54 0.43 -11.75 3.72
C PHE A 54 0.59 -11.30 2.26
N LEU A 55 -0.17 -11.89 1.33
CA LEU A 55 -0.08 -11.54 -0.10
C LEU A 55 -0.55 -10.11 -0.39
N GLN A 56 -1.58 -9.63 0.33
CA GLN A 56 -2.13 -8.28 0.16
C GLN A 56 -1.15 -7.19 0.58
N GLU A 57 -0.45 -7.36 1.72
CA GLU A 57 0.40 -6.33 2.29
C GLU A 57 1.86 -6.40 1.80
N LEU A 58 2.30 -7.57 1.31
CA LEU A 58 3.67 -7.80 0.81
C LEU A 58 4.16 -6.76 -0.23
N PRO A 59 3.35 -6.28 -1.20
CA PRO A 59 3.81 -5.28 -2.17
C PRO A 59 4.25 -3.96 -1.53
N SER A 60 3.52 -3.48 -0.52
CA SER A 60 3.83 -2.26 0.22
C SER A 60 5.19 -2.35 0.93
N PHE A 61 5.51 -3.53 1.47
CA PHE A 61 6.80 -3.82 2.07
C PHE A 61 7.93 -3.95 1.02
N VAL A 62 7.77 -4.86 0.05
CA VAL A 62 8.85 -5.21 -0.89
C VAL A 62 9.24 -4.03 -1.77
N VAL A 63 8.26 -3.26 -2.27
CA VAL A 63 8.54 -2.09 -3.12
C VAL A 63 9.30 -1.01 -2.33
N SER A 64 8.86 -0.69 -1.11
CA SER A 64 9.51 0.35 -0.28
C SER A 64 10.93 -0.04 0.15
N VAL A 65 11.15 -1.31 0.54
CA VAL A 65 12.48 -1.82 0.86
C VAL A 65 13.37 -1.87 -0.38
N GLY A 66 12.84 -2.25 -1.53
CA GLY A 66 13.57 -2.22 -2.80
C GLY A 66 14.05 -0.81 -3.16
N MET A 67 13.19 0.20 -2.96
CA MET A 67 13.56 1.61 -3.16
C MET A 67 14.68 2.05 -2.21
N LEU A 68 14.63 1.65 -0.93
CA LEU A 68 15.69 1.93 0.06
C LEU A 68 17.01 1.24 -0.28
N ALA A 69 16.95 -0.03 -0.71
CA ALA A 69 18.13 -0.81 -1.06
C ALA A 69 18.92 -0.23 -2.25
N TRP A 70 18.24 0.53 -3.11
CA TRP A 70 18.85 1.28 -4.22
C TRP A 70 19.35 2.67 -3.85
N GLN A 71 19.08 3.17 -2.63
CA GLN A 71 19.64 4.43 -2.18
C GLN A 71 21.13 4.27 -1.78
N PRO A 72 21.96 5.31 -1.96
CA PRO A 72 23.32 5.30 -1.43
C PRO A 72 23.29 5.10 0.10
N ARG A 73 24.26 4.33 0.62
CA ARG A 73 24.31 3.71 1.97
C ARG A 73 24.25 4.66 3.19
N SER A 74 23.95 5.94 3.04
CA SER A 74 23.68 6.81 4.18
C SER A 74 22.21 6.68 4.62
N LEU A 75 21.98 5.89 5.67
CA LEU A 75 20.67 5.74 6.33
C LEU A 75 20.12 7.08 6.85
N PHE A 76 21.01 8.01 7.21
CA PHE A 76 20.69 9.38 7.65
C PHE A 76 20.95 10.42 6.55
N GLY A 77 20.78 10.01 5.29
CA GLY A 77 20.87 10.91 4.14
C GLY A 77 19.65 11.85 4.07
N PRO A 78 18.91 11.88 2.95
CA PRO A 78 17.70 12.68 2.85
C PRO A 78 16.66 12.28 3.91
N PRO A 79 15.95 13.23 4.56
CA PRO A 79 14.85 12.93 5.49
C PRO A 79 13.77 12.00 4.89
N GLY A 80 13.58 12.04 3.57
CA GLY A 80 12.68 11.13 2.85
C GLY A 80 13.04 9.65 3.00
N ASN A 81 14.32 9.29 3.11
CA ASN A 81 14.74 7.90 3.31
C ASN A 81 14.36 7.39 4.71
N VAL A 82 14.41 8.26 5.72
CA VAL A 82 13.97 7.93 7.08
C VAL A 82 12.46 7.69 7.10
N LEU A 83 11.67 8.55 6.46
CA LEU A 83 10.22 8.38 6.34
C LEU A 83 9.85 7.11 5.57
N LEU A 84 10.56 6.81 4.49
CA LEU A 84 10.37 5.58 3.73
C LEU A 84 10.76 4.35 4.56
N GLY A 85 11.80 4.44 5.38
CA GLY A 85 12.19 3.39 6.33
C GLY A 85 11.12 3.12 7.39
N LEU A 86 10.48 4.16 7.94
CA LEU A 86 9.36 4.02 8.86
C LEU A 86 8.15 3.35 8.19
N PHE A 87 7.87 3.71 6.93
CA PHE A 87 6.84 3.04 6.13
C PHE A 87 7.15 1.56 5.92
N SER A 88 8.39 1.22 5.53
CA SER A 88 8.82 -0.17 5.39
C SER A 88 8.71 -0.95 6.71
N ALA A 89 9.12 -0.35 7.83
CA ALA A 89 9.03 -0.98 9.13
C ALA A 89 7.57 -1.25 9.55
N HIS A 90 6.64 -0.35 9.22
CA HIS A 90 5.22 -0.57 9.47
C HIS A 90 4.68 -1.79 8.71
N TYR A 91 5.02 -1.94 7.43
CA TYR A 91 4.54 -3.07 6.61
C TYR A 91 5.32 -4.39 6.81
N PHE A 92 6.41 -4.37 7.58
CA PHE A 92 7.12 -5.58 7.99
C PHE A 92 6.43 -6.31 9.16
N HIS A 93 5.72 -5.56 10.01
CA HIS A 93 5.10 -6.04 11.25
C HIS A 93 3.66 -6.50 11.04
#